data_AF-A0A954Q7G6-F1
#
_entry.id   AF-A0A954Q7G6-F1
#
_cell.length_a   1.000
_cell.length_b   1.000
_cell.length_c   1.000
_cell.angle_alpha   90.00
_cell.angle_beta   90.00
_cell.angle_gamma   90.00
#
_symmetry.space_group_name_H-M   'P 1'
#
loop_
_entity.id
_entity.type
_entity.pdbx_description
1 polymer ?
#
loop_
_entity_poly.entity_id
_entity_poly.type
_entity_poly.pdbx_seq_one_letter_code
_entity_poly.pdbx_strand_id
1 'polypeptide(L)'
;MSESESIAMEDEVLLRCYECFRPQSLCFCDAIPRIDNRTNVLILQHVGERFHPFNTARIVQKALSNCHLIVDHNQRLGAHDLPIQRNSGLLYLDNDAPALTELAVDDRPDQLVIIDGTWHQAKTIVRDVPQLRDLRCYRLAPSTPGQYRIRREPNVQSLSTLEATVAALRALEPDTGGLDQLLAAFHQMVEKQLEHPASHAAWRKKQNRHSRPRFIPLSLLQDSNRLVIAYGEATPGQLGQNVEVSLPVNWVARRLGTSEQFSCCLRQPHPLATNALEHMRLSNEDFSDAVSPQDFRDSWSHFLRRNDVLIVYHQRTYQLLRNIAAEQPQCLVLKSIFGKWRTGFHSVEELMQIEGVPLPIEAETSRAHQRVDLAVALVEHLRVQPPDSSSIDSR
;
A
#
# COMPACT_ATOMS: atom_id res chain seq x y z
N MET A 1 -29.31 45.71 1.06
CA MET A 1 -28.06 45.43 0.33
C MET A 1 -27.78 43.97 0.55
N SER A 2 -28.20 43.18 -0.44
CA SER A 2 -28.55 41.77 -0.34
C SER A 2 -27.34 40.84 -0.42
N GLU A 3 -27.42 39.79 0.37
CA GLU A 3 -26.58 38.59 0.45
C GLU A 3 -26.61 37.76 -0.85
N SER A 4 -26.15 38.31 -1.97
CA SER A 4 -26.27 37.66 -3.29
C SER A 4 -25.02 37.73 -4.16
N GLU A 5 -23.81 37.63 -3.58
CA GLU A 5 -22.56 37.62 -4.37
C GLU A 5 -21.47 36.64 -3.88
N SER A 6 -21.80 35.59 -3.10
CA SER A 6 -20.77 34.70 -2.55
C SER A 6 -20.96 33.18 -2.73
N ILE A 7 -21.82 32.73 -3.64
CA ILE A 7 -21.94 31.29 -3.96
C ILE A 7 -22.11 31.09 -5.47
N ALA A 8 -21.01 31.20 -6.22
CA ALA A 8 -20.89 30.65 -7.56
C ALA A 8 -19.42 30.27 -7.82
N MET A 9 -18.89 29.37 -6.99
CA MET A 9 -17.75 28.56 -7.38
C MET A 9 -18.33 27.23 -7.84
N GLU A 10 -18.82 27.23 -9.08
CA GLU A 10 -19.33 26.06 -9.77
C GLU A 10 -18.24 24.97 -9.72
N ASP A 11 -18.56 23.85 -9.09
CA ASP A 11 -17.91 22.57 -9.35
C ASP A 11 -18.18 22.22 -10.83
N GLU A 12 -17.40 22.83 -11.72
CA GLU A 12 -17.38 22.48 -13.14
C GLU A 12 -16.86 21.05 -13.22
N VAL A 13 -17.78 20.10 -13.39
CA VAL A 13 -17.47 18.68 -13.58
C VAL A 13 -16.64 18.58 -14.86
N LEU A 14 -15.32 18.63 -14.72
CA LEU A 14 -14.39 18.54 -15.85
C LEU A 14 -14.66 17.23 -16.59
N LEU A 15 -15.24 17.34 -17.79
CA LEU A 15 -15.46 16.22 -18.68
C LEU A 15 -14.12 15.52 -18.94
N ARG A 16 -14.09 14.20 -18.72
CA ARG A 16 -12.89 13.37 -18.91
C ARG A 16 -13.07 12.48 -20.14
N CYS A 17 -11.97 12.23 -20.83
CA CYS A 17 -11.94 11.20 -21.86
C CYS A 17 -12.11 9.82 -21.21
N TYR A 18 -13.07 9.03 -21.66
CA TYR A 18 -13.31 7.68 -21.13
C TYR A 18 -12.20 6.67 -21.51
N GLU A 19 -11.38 7.01 -22.50
CA GLU A 19 -10.23 6.18 -22.87
C GLU A 19 -9.01 6.50 -22.03
N CYS A 20 -8.54 7.77 -22.04
CA CYS A 20 -7.31 8.13 -21.32
C CYS A 20 -7.52 8.64 -19.88
N PHE A 21 -8.76 8.93 -19.47
CA PHE A 21 -9.14 9.52 -18.19
C PHE A 21 -8.59 10.93 -17.90
N ARG A 22 -7.96 11.57 -18.88
CA ARG A 22 -7.54 12.97 -18.79
C ARG A 22 -8.73 13.92 -19.01
N PRO A 23 -8.71 15.14 -18.46
CA PRO A 23 -9.64 16.19 -18.87
C PRO A 23 -9.69 16.29 -20.40
N GLN A 24 -10.86 16.50 -20.99
CA GLN A 24 -11.02 16.56 -22.44
C GLN A 24 -10.06 17.56 -23.10
N SER A 25 -9.84 18.71 -22.45
CA SER A 25 -8.89 19.75 -22.89
C SER A 25 -7.42 19.27 -22.98
N LEU A 26 -7.08 18.21 -22.25
CA LEU A 26 -5.75 17.61 -22.20
C LEU A 26 -5.73 16.19 -22.78
N CYS A 27 -6.81 15.74 -23.41
CA CYS A 27 -6.86 14.45 -24.09
C CYS A 27 -5.85 14.43 -25.24
N PHE A 28 -5.24 13.26 -25.48
CA PHE A 28 -4.32 13.03 -26.59
C PHE A 28 -4.68 11.76 -27.37
N CYS A 29 -5.81 11.12 -27.07
CA CYS A 29 -6.22 9.86 -27.70
C CYS A 29 -6.31 9.97 -29.22
N ASP A 30 -6.78 11.11 -29.73
CA ASP A 30 -6.96 11.35 -31.18
C ASP A 30 -5.63 11.51 -31.92
N ALA A 31 -4.55 11.84 -31.20
CA ALA A 31 -3.21 11.95 -31.76
C ALA A 31 -2.49 10.60 -31.84
N ILE A 32 -3.03 9.53 -31.23
CA ILE A 32 -2.41 8.20 -31.25
C ILE A 32 -2.71 7.56 -32.60
N PRO A 33 -1.70 7.27 -33.44
CA PRO A 33 -1.92 6.63 -34.73
C PRO A 33 -2.31 5.17 -34.56
N ARG A 34 -2.95 4.58 -35.57
CA ARG A 34 -3.07 3.12 -35.70
C ARG A 34 -1.90 2.61 -36.54
N ILE A 35 -1.19 1.62 -36.02
CA ILE A 35 0.01 1.04 -36.63
C ILE A 35 -0.26 -0.44 -36.91
N ASP A 36 -0.01 -0.86 -38.13
CA ASP A 36 -0.13 -2.27 -38.55
C ASP A 36 1.21 -2.98 -38.36
N ASN A 37 1.58 -3.22 -37.10
CA ASN A 37 2.81 -3.92 -36.74
C ASN A 37 2.67 -5.42 -37.03
N ARG A 38 3.68 -6.03 -37.66
CA ARG A 38 3.69 -7.47 -37.94
C ARG A 38 4.08 -8.28 -36.70
N THR A 39 5.09 -7.80 -35.97
CA THR A 39 5.61 -8.40 -34.75
C THR A 39 4.55 -8.31 -33.65
N ASN A 40 4.12 -9.45 -33.08
CA ASN A 40 3.13 -9.45 -31.99
C ASN A 40 3.77 -8.89 -30.70
N VAL A 41 3.10 -7.95 -30.04
CA VAL A 41 3.62 -7.35 -28.79
C VAL A 41 2.76 -7.78 -27.61
N LEU A 42 3.33 -8.53 -26.66
CA LEU A 42 2.68 -8.87 -25.39
C LEU A 42 3.29 -8.03 -24.28
N ILE A 43 2.50 -7.15 -23.67
CA ILE A 43 2.93 -6.34 -22.54
C ILE A 43 2.36 -6.94 -21.25
N LEU A 44 3.24 -7.27 -20.31
CA LEU A 44 2.89 -7.67 -18.95
C LEU A 44 3.12 -6.47 -18.02
N GLN A 45 2.04 -5.85 -17.57
CA GLN A 45 2.09 -4.66 -16.72
C GLN A 45 1.83 -5.01 -15.26
N HIS A 46 2.68 -4.53 -14.36
CA HIS A 46 2.43 -4.61 -12.93
C HIS A 46 1.19 -3.77 -12.57
N VAL A 47 0.27 -4.32 -11.77
CA VAL A 47 -1.00 -3.65 -11.40
C VAL A 47 -0.82 -2.24 -10.81
N GLY A 48 0.32 -1.96 -10.18
CA GLY A 48 0.65 -0.64 -9.63
C GLY A 48 0.78 0.47 -10.67
N GLU A 49 1.10 0.14 -11.93
CA GLU A 49 1.25 1.10 -13.02
C GLU A 49 -0.08 1.38 -13.75
N ARG A 50 -1.12 0.55 -13.53
CA ARG A 50 -2.36 0.58 -14.33
C ARG A 50 -3.07 1.93 -14.35
N PHE A 51 -3.06 2.63 -13.21
CA PHE A 51 -3.73 3.93 -13.04
C PHE A 51 -2.77 5.11 -13.20
N HIS A 52 -1.53 4.87 -13.65
CA HIS A 52 -0.60 5.96 -13.87
C HIS A 52 -1.15 6.90 -14.97
N PRO A 53 -1.24 8.22 -14.73
CA PRO A 53 -1.78 9.17 -15.71
C PRO A 53 -1.06 9.19 -17.07
N PHE A 54 0.19 8.70 -17.09
CA PHE A 54 1.05 8.53 -18.27
C PHE A 54 1.43 7.05 -18.44
N ASN A 55 0.42 6.18 -18.51
CA ASN A 55 0.61 4.76 -18.72
C ASN A 55 1.02 4.51 -20.19
N THR A 56 2.32 4.39 -20.43
CA THR A 56 2.90 4.18 -21.78
C THR A 56 2.50 2.86 -22.40
N ALA A 57 2.34 1.79 -21.62
CA ALA A 57 1.83 0.51 -22.12
C ALA A 57 0.43 0.62 -22.74
N ARG A 58 -0.46 1.43 -22.13
CA ARG A 58 -1.80 1.66 -22.69
C ARG A 58 -1.76 2.44 -24.00
N ILE A 59 -0.83 3.38 -24.15
CA ILE A 59 -0.64 4.13 -25.41
C ILE A 59 -0.20 3.16 -26.51
N VAL A 60 0.76 2.28 -26.22
CA VAL A 60 1.22 1.23 -27.14
C VAL A 60 0.06 0.31 -27.53
N GLN A 61 -0.71 -0.18 -26.56
CA GLN A 61 -1.83 -1.08 -26.80
C GLN A 61 -2.92 -0.44 -27.70
N LYS A 62 -3.16 0.87 -27.57
CA LYS A 62 -4.09 1.58 -28.45
C LYS A 62 -3.52 1.76 -29.86
N ALA A 63 -2.23 2.04 -29.97
CA ALA A 63 -1.57 2.35 -31.23
C ALA A 63 -1.36 1.12 -32.13
N LEU A 64 -0.87 0.02 -31.55
CA LEU A 64 -0.48 -1.18 -32.28
C LEU A 64 -1.71 -2.06 -32.61
N SER A 65 -1.70 -2.67 -33.80
CA SER A 65 -2.75 -3.60 -34.24
C SER A 65 -2.56 -5.00 -33.67
N ASN A 66 -1.31 -5.45 -33.55
CA ASN A 66 -0.95 -6.73 -32.95
C ASN A 66 -0.31 -6.50 -31.58
N CYS A 67 -1.12 -6.12 -30.59
CA CYS A 67 -0.66 -5.90 -29.22
C CYS A 67 -1.68 -6.36 -28.17
N HIS A 68 -1.18 -7.09 -27.17
CA HIS A 68 -1.93 -7.56 -26.01
C HIS A 68 -1.34 -6.96 -24.75
N LEU A 69 -2.18 -6.45 -23.86
CA LEU A 69 -1.78 -5.91 -22.56
C LEU A 69 -2.47 -6.71 -21.46
N ILE A 70 -1.68 -7.36 -20.60
CA ILE A 70 -2.17 -8.09 -19.42
C ILE A 70 -1.67 -7.36 -18.18
N VAL A 71 -2.59 -7.00 -17.29
CA VAL A 71 -2.30 -6.18 -16.10
C VAL A 71 -2.67 -6.96 -14.85
N ASP A 72 -1.68 -7.32 -14.02
CA ASP A 72 -1.97 -8.00 -12.75
C ASP A 72 -0.82 -7.94 -11.73
N HIS A 73 -1.02 -8.57 -10.56
CA HIS A 73 0.06 -8.89 -9.62
C HIS A 73 0.86 -10.10 -10.12
N ASN A 74 2.15 -10.17 -9.75
CA ASN A 74 3.08 -11.22 -10.16
C ASN A 74 2.52 -12.65 -10.03
N GLN A 75 1.96 -12.99 -8.86
CA GLN A 75 1.42 -14.33 -8.61
C GLN A 75 0.27 -14.70 -9.56
N ARG A 76 -0.56 -13.71 -9.92
CA ARG A 76 -1.68 -13.93 -10.84
C ARG A 76 -1.22 -13.92 -12.29
N LEU A 77 -0.25 -13.07 -12.66
CA LEU A 77 0.46 -13.19 -13.94
C LEU A 77 1.06 -14.58 -14.15
N GLY A 78 1.65 -15.17 -13.11
CA GLY A 78 2.20 -16.53 -13.16
C GLY A 78 1.15 -17.64 -13.25
N ALA A 79 -0.11 -17.34 -12.92
CA ALA A 79 -1.23 -18.29 -12.98
C ALA A 79 -2.10 -18.13 -14.24
N HIS A 80 -1.94 -17.03 -14.97
CA HIS A 80 -2.63 -16.81 -16.25
C HIS A 80 -2.09 -17.75 -17.33
N ASP A 81 -2.96 -18.11 -18.28
CA ASP A 81 -2.52 -18.70 -19.54
C ASP A 81 -2.08 -17.55 -20.47
N LEU A 82 -0.82 -17.11 -20.33
CA LEU A 82 -0.32 -16.00 -21.13
C LEU A 82 -0.22 -16.44 -22.59
N PRO A 83 -0.63 -15.62 -23.57
CA PRO A 83 -0.64 -15.96 -24.99
C PRO A 83 0.77 -15.87 -25.60
N ILE A 84 1.72 -16.59 -25.00
CA ILE A 84 3.12 -16.68 -25.42
C ILE A 84 3.19 -17.65 -26.60
N GLN A 85 3.74 -17.18 -27.71
CA GLN A 85 3.93 -17.94 -28.93
C GLN A 85 5.22 -18.78 -28.90
N ARG A 86 5.40 -19.68 -29.87
CA ARG A 86 6.60 -20.55 -29.93
C ARG A 86 7.89 -19.76 -30.18
N ASN A 87 7.83 -18.74 -31.03
CA ASN A 87 8.97 -17.90 -31.37
C ASN A 87 8.88 -16.54 -30.65
N SER A 88 8.74 -16.59 -29.32
CA SER A 88 8.64 -15.40 -28.47
C SER A 88 9.98 -15.03 -27.86
N GLY A 89 10.27 -13.73 -27.84
CA GLY A 89 11.42 -13.14 -27.17
C GLY A 89 11.00 -12.27 -25.99
N LEU A 90 11.81 -12.24 -24.93
CA LEU A 90 11.63 -11.32 -23.82
C LEU A 90 12.51 -10.08 -24.01
N LEU A 91 11.91 -8.90 -24.07
CA LEU A 91 12.65 -7.65 -24.01
C LEU A 91 13.01 -7.34 -22.55
N TYR A 92 14.24 -7.63 -22.18
CA TYR A 92 14.73 -7.45 -20.82
C TYR A 92 16.23 -7.24 -20.82
N LEU A 93 16.71 -6.33 -19.95
CA LEU A 93 18.14 -6.05 -19.83
C LEU A 93 18.82 -7.21 -19.11
N ASP A 94 19.42 -8.09 -19.88
CA ASP A 94 20.42 -9.05 -19.45
C ASP A 94 21.75 -8.73 -20.14
N ASN A 95 22.87 -8.80 -19.41
CA ASN A 95 24.18 -8.34 -19.89
C ASN A 95 24.70 -9.17 -21.07
N ASP A 96 24.25 -10.42 -21.19
CA ASP A 96 24.66 -11.35 -22.24
C ASP A 96 23.63 -11.49 -23.38
N ALA A 97 22.52 -10.74 -23.33
CA ALA A 97 21.49 -10.81 -24.36
C ALA A 97 21.95 -10.18 -25.69
N PRO A 98 21.63 -10.79 -26.86
CA PRO A 98 21.91 -10.18 -28.16
C PRO A 98 21.07 -8.91 -28.36
N ALA A 99 21.64 -7.92 -29.04
CA ALA A 99 20.91 -6.71 -29.42
C ALA A 99 19.96 -7.01 -30.59
N LEU A 100 18.74 -6.50 -30.52
CA LEU A 100 17.73 -6.71 -31.58
C LEU A 100 18.20 -6.23 -32.96
N THR A 101 19.03 -5.18 -33.01
CA THR A 101 19.59 -4.62 -34.25
C THR A 101 20.65 -5.51 -34.91
N GLU A 102 21.20 -6.47 -34.18
CA GLU A 102 22.28 -7.37 -34.64
C GLU A 102 21.73 -8.72 -35.14
N LEU A 103 20.42 -8.95 -35.04
CA LEU A 103 19.79 -10.21 -35.43
C LEU A 103 19.62 -10.33 -36.95
N ALA A 104 20.00 -11.49 -37.48
CA ALA A 104 19.59 -11.90 -38.82
C ALA A 104 18.06 -12.02 -38.90
N VAL A 105 17.49 -11.86 -40.10
CA VAL A 105 16.02 -11.85 -40.29
C VAL A 105 15.37 -13.12 -39.77
N ASP A 106 16.02 -14.28 -39.97
CA ASP A 106 15.52 -15.59 -39.54
C ASP A 106 15.62 -15.82 -38.02
N ASP A 107 16.41 -15.02 -37.31
CA ASP A 107 16.60 -15.12 -35.85
C ASP A 107 15.69 -14.16 -35.06
N ARG A 108 14.84 -13.40 -35.77
CA ARG A 108 13.93 -12.42 -35.15
C ARG A 108 12.73 -13.12 -34.53
N PRO A 109 12.32 -12.71 -33.30
CA PRO A 109 11.11 -13.25 -32.69
C PRO A 109 9.86 -12.75 -33.42
N ASP A 110 8.87 -13.64 -33.57
CA ASP A 110 7.54 -13.29 -34.09
C ASP A 110 6.70 -12.53 -33.06
N GLN A 111 7.00 -12.74 -31.77
CA GLN A 111 6.38 -12.04 -30.66
C GLN A 111 7.42 -11.50 -29.68
N LEU A 112 7.26 -10.24 -29.27
CA LEU A 112 8.06 -9.62 -28.22
C LEU A 112 7.23 -9.46 -26.94
N VAL A 113 7.71 -10.06 -25.85
CA VAL A 113 7.18 -9.89 -24.50
C VAL A 113 7.89 -8.72 -23.83
N ILE A 114 7.14 -7.74 -23.34
CA ILE A 114 7.66 -6.51 -22.72
C ILE A 114 7.09 -6.42 -21.30
N ILE A 115 7.94 -6.06 -20.33
CA ILE A 115 7.52 -5.89 -18.94
C ILE A 115 7.36 -4.40 -18.62
N ASP A 116 6.16 -3.99 -18.19
CA ASP A 116 5.86 -2.62 -17.80
C ASP A 116 5.75 -2.50 -16.27
N GLY A 117 6.66 -1.71 -15.69
CA GLY A 117 6.83 -1.59 -14.25
C GLY A 117 8.04 -0.74 -13.90
N THR A 118 8.14 -0.32 -12.64
CA THR A 118 9.44 0.09 -12.08
C THR A 118 10.47 -1.03 -12.21
N TRP A 119 11.76 -0.71 -12.21
CA TRP A 119 12.83 -1.73 -12.28
C TRP A 119 12.69 -2.86 -11.26
N HIS A 120 12.28 -2.54 -10.03
CA HIS A 120 12.02 -3.55 -9.01
C HIS A 120 10.84 -4.44 -9.39
N GLN A 121 9.73 -3.86 -9.85
CA GLN A 121 8.56 -4.63 -10.31
C GLN A 121 8.89 -5.52 -11.51
N ALA A 122 9.58 -4.98 -12.52
CA ALA A 122 9.98 -5.74 -13.70
C ALA A 122 10.85 -6.95 -13.34
N LYS A 123 11.85 -6.76 -12.48
CA LYS A 123 12.68 -7.85 -11.93
C LYS A 123 11.84 -8.92 -11.23
N THR A 124 10.86 -8.49 -10.42
CA THR A 124 10.01 -9.44 -9.70
C THR A 124 9.05 -10.19 -10.63
N ILE A 125 8.50 -9.55 -11.67
CA ILE A 125 7.65 -10.21 -12.67
C ILE A 125 8.45 -11.30 -13.39
N VAL A 126 9.64 -10.97 -13.89
CA VAL A 126 10.52 -11.94 -14.58
C VAL A 126 10.87 -13.13 -13.67
N ARG A 127 11.15 -12.88 -12.40
CA ARG A 127 11.45 -13.94 -11.41
C ARG A 127 10.24 -14.83 -11.10
N ASP A 128 9.07 -14.22 -10.90
CA ASP A 128 7.90 -14.86 -10.30
C ASP A 128 6.96 -15.50 -11.34
N VAL A 129 7.01 -15.08 -12.62
CA VAL A 129 6.16 -15.62 -13.70
C VAL A 129 6.89 -16.77 -14.39
N PRO A 130 6.51 -18.04 -14.18
CA PRO A 130 7.29 -19.18 -14.65
C PRO A 130 7.42 -19.26 -16.17
N GLN A 131 6.38 -18.84 -16.90
CA GLN A 131 6.31 -18.89 -18.37
C GLN A 131 7.34 -17.97 -19.07
N LEU A 132 7.99 -17.06 -18.33
CA LEU A 132 9.02 -16.17 -18.88
C LEU A 132 10.43 -16.78 -18.81
N ARG A 133 10.64 -17.83 -18.03
CA ARG A 133 11.98 -18.35 -17.69
C ARG A 133 12.74 -18.90 -18.89
N ASP A 134 12.02 -19.50 -19.83
CA ASP A 134 12.60 -20.16 -21.00
C ASP A 134 12.64 -19.25 -22.24
N LEU A 135 12.16 -18.01 -22.12
CA LEU A 135 12.17 -17.06 -23.23
C LEU A 135 13.59 -16.54 -23.46
N ARG A 136 13.97 -16.47 -24.74
CA ARG A 136 15.23 -15.82 -25.13
C ARG A 136 15.15 -14.33 -24.81
N CYS A 137 16.09 -13.84 -24.01
CA CYS A 137 16.22 -12.42 -23.69
C CYS A 137 16.84 -11.65 -24.87
N TYR A 138 16.35 -10.45 -25.11
CA TYR A 138 16.87 -9.51 -26.09
C TYR A 138 17.04 -8.13 -25.44
N ARG A 139 18.09 -7.42 -25.85
CA ARG A 139 18.34 -6.04 -25.42
C ARG A 139 18.14 -5.03 -26.54
N LEU A 140 17.89 -3.80 -26.15
CA LEU A 140 18.00 -2.65 -27.03
C LEU A 140 19.40 -2.06 -26.93
N ALA A 141 19.90 -1.54 -28.05
CA ALA A 141 21.11 -0.72 -28.10
C ALA A 141 20.71 0.68 -28.62
N PRO A 142 20.01 1.49 -27.81
CA PRO A 142 19.55 2.79 -28.28
C PRO A 142 20.74 3.72 -28.53
N SER A 143 20.78 4.32 -29.71
CA SER A 143 21.80 5.32 -30.10
C SER A 143 21.51 6.71 -29.53
N THR A 144 20.33 6.92 -28.94
CA THR A 144 19.89 8.20 -28.35
C THR A 144 19.30 7.99 -26.95
N PRO A 145 19.51 8.93 -26.01
CA PRO A 145 18.86 8.95 -24.71
C PRO A 145 17.33 8.93 -24.79
N GLY A 146 16.66 8.36 -23.78
CA GLY A 146 15.21 8.43 -23.63
C GLY A 146 14.73 9.87 -23.40
N GLN A 147 13.55 10.20 -23.93
CA GLN A 147 12.93 11.53 -23.88
C GLN A 147 11.71 11.56 -22.95
N TYR A 148 11.46 10.50 -22.17
CA TYR A 148 10.38 10.45 -21.19
C TYR A 148 10.67 11.28 -19.92
N ARG A 149 10.62 12.60 -20.06
CA ARG A 149 11.06 13.58 -19.06
C ARG A 149 10.06 13.83 -17.91
N ILE A 150 8.88 13.20 -17.94
CA ILE A 150 7.87 13.30 -16.87
C ILE A 150 8.26 12.45 -15.66
N ARG A 151 8.95 11.32 -15.86
CA ARG A 151 9.34 10.39 -14.79
C ARG A 151 10.85 10.47 -14.54
N ARG A 152 11.29 10.33 -13.29
CA ARG A 152 12.72 10.24 -12.97
C ARG A 152 13.20 8.83 -13.30
N GLU A 153 13.92 8.71 -14.40
CA GLU A 153 14.55 7.46 -14.80
C GLU A 153 15.89 7.26 -14.08
N PRO A 154 16.30 6.00 -13.79
CA PRO A 154 17.53 5.76 -13.03
C PRO A 154 18.81 6.05 -13.81
N ASN A 155 18.76 6.13 -15.14
CA ASN A 155 19.87 6.59 -15.97
C ASN A 155 19.35 7.25 -17.26
N VAL A 156 20.22 8.00 -17.92
CA VAL A 156 19.92 8.77 -19.15
C VAL A 156 19.57 7.87 -20.35
N GLN A 157 19.86 6.56 -20.26
CA GLN A 157 19.62 5.59 -21.33
C GLN A 157 18.36 4.74 -21.10
N SER A 158 17.63 4.98 -20.01
CA SER A 158 16.36 4.31 -19.77
C SER A 158 15.36 4.79 -20.82
N LEU A 159 14.51 3.87 -21.26
CA LEU A 159 13.44 4.16 -22.20
C LEU A 159 12.12 3.87 -21.50
N SER A 160 11.10 4.68 -21.77
CA SER A 160 9.73 4.31 -21.43
C SER A 160 9.30 3.06 -22.20
N THR A 161 8.26 2.37 -21.74
CA THR A 161 7.71 1.19 -22.43
C THR A 161 7.35 1.49 -23.89
N LEU A 162 6.87 2.71 -24.17
CA LEU A 162 6.55 3.15 -25.53
C LEU A 162 7.82 3.29 -26.36
N GLU A 163 8.82 4.03 -25.86
CA GLU A 163 10.09 4.22 -26.59
C GLU A 163 10.83 2.89 -26.80
N ALA A 164 10.83 2.02 -25.79
CA ALA A 164 11.41 0.69 -25.89
C ALA A 164 10.68 -0.16 -26.94
N THR A 165 9.35 -0.11 -26.98
CA THR A 165 8.56 -0.81 -28.00
C THR A 165 8.87 -0.27 -29.39
N VAL A 166 8.88 1.06 -29.59
CA VAL A 166 9.18 1.66 -30.89
C VAL A 166 10.60 1.34 -31.35
N ALA A 167 11.58 1.40 -30.45
CA ALA A 167 12.96 1.03 -30.77
C ALA A 167 13.06 -0.45 -31.16
N ALA A 168 12.35 -1.35 -30.48
CA ALA A 168 12.30 -2.75 -30.81
C ALA A 168 11.66 -2.99 -32.20
N LEU A 169 10.51 -2.36 -32.48
CA LEU A 169 9.83 -2.51 -33.76
C LEU A 169 10.67 -1.96 -34.92
N ARG A 170 11.35 -0.82 -34.75
CA ARG A 170 12.30 -0.31 -35.77
C ARG A 170 13.43 -1.30 -36.09
N ALA A 171 13.88 -2.07 -35.10
CA ALA A 171 14.91 -3.08 -35.31
C ALA A 171 14.36 -4.34 -36.01
N LEU A 172 13.15 -4.76 -35.65
CA LEU A 172 12.54 -6.00 -36.13
C LEU A 172 11.82 -5.86 -37.48
N GLU A 173 11.20 -4.70 -37.71
CA GLU A 173 10.33 -4.37 -38.85
C GLU A 173 10.51 -2.89 -39.26
N PRO A 174 11.65 -2.53 -39.88
CA PRO A 174 12.00 -1.14 -40.18
C PRO A 174 11.03 -0.42 -41.14
N ASP A 175 10.29 -1.18 -41.95
CA ASP A 175 9.32 -0.64 -42.92
C ASP A 175 7.95 -0.31 -42.29
N THR A 176 7.74 -0.59 -41.00
CA THR A 176 6.49 -0.29 -40.31
C THR A 176 6.27 1.22 -40.20
N GLY A 177 5.26 1.72 -40.93
CA GLY A 177 4.85 3.12 -40.88
C GLY A 177 4.19 3.53 -39.56
N GLY A 178 4.16 4.83 -39.26
CA GLY A 178 3.44 5.39 -38.10
C GLY A 178 4.19 5.34 -36.76
N LEU A 179 5.31 4.63 -36.66
CA LEU A 179 6.15 4.59 -35.45
C LEU A 179 6.67 5.98 -35.05
N ASP A 180 7.07 6.80 -36.03
CA ASP A 180 7.51 8.18 -35.81
C ASP A 180 6.37 9.07 -35.34
N GLN A 181 5.16 8.86 -35.88
CA GLN A 181 3.96 9.60 -35.47
C GLN A 181 3.57 9.26 -34.03
N LEU A 182 3.73 8.00 -33.62
CA LEU A 182 3.48 7.57 -32.25
C LEU A 182 4.46 8.22 -31.26
N LEU A 183 5.76 8.23 -31.59
CA LEU A 183 6.76 8.94 -30.79
C LEU A 183 6.47 10.44 -30.73
N ALA A 184 6.12 11.07 -31.87
CA ALA A 184 5.78 12.48 -31.92
C ALA A 184 4.54 12.80 -31.05
N ALA A 185 3.49 11.98 -31.11
CA ALA A 185 2.30 12.13 -30.27
C ALA A 185 2.64 11.96 -28.77
N PHE A 186 3.48 11.00 -28.44
CA PHE A 186 3.99 10.80 -27.08
C PHE A 186 4.81 12.00 -26.59
N HIS A 187 5.75 12.50 -27.39
CA HIS A 187 6.54 13.68 -27.04
C HIS A 187 5.66 14.93 -26.92
N GLN A 188 4.69 15.13 -27.80
CA GLN A 188 3.74 16.24 -27.68
C GLN A 188 2.90 16.14 -26.42
N MET A 189 2.46 14.94 -26.03
CA MET A 189 1.79 14.72 -24.74
C MET A 189 2.74 15.08 -23.59
N VAL A 190 4.02 14.69 -23.67
CA VAL A 190 5.04 15.02 -22.69
C VAL A 190 5.23 16.53 -22.57
N GLU A 191 5.40 17.24 -23.67
CA GLU A 191 5.59 18.69 -23.70
C GLU A 191 4.35 19.44 -23.22
N LYS A 192 3.15 19.10 -23.69
CA LYS A 192 1.88 19.67 -23.17
C LYS A 192 1.73 19.44 -21.67
N GLN A 193 2.21 18.28 -21.19
CA GLN A 193 2.22 17.98 -19.77
C GLN A 193 3.30 18.75 -19.02
N LEU A 194 4.41 19.17 -19.63
CA LEU A 194 5.42 20.00 -18.98
C LEU A 194 4.98 21.47 -18.93
N GLU A 195 4.39 21.98 -20.02
CA GLU A 195 3.90 23.36 -20.19
C GLU A 195 2.70 23.73 -19.29
N HIS A 196 1.97 22.75 -18.77
CA HIS A 196 0.80 23.03 -17.95
C HIS A 196 1.17 23.78 -16.64
N PRO A 197 0.43 24.80 -16.18
CA PRO A 197 0.79 25.52 -14.96
C PRO A 197 0.84 24.60 -13.71
N ALA A 198 0.00 23.57 -13.69
CA ALA A 198 0.00 22.53 -12.65
C ALA A 198 1.22 21.61 -12.70
N SER A 199 1.86 21.42 -13.87
CA SER A 199 3.12 20.68 -13.97
C SER A 199 4.31 21.50 -13.54
N HIS A 200 4.36 22.82 -13.77
CA HIS A 200 5.39 23.66 -13.16
C HIS A 200 5.25 23.73 -11.63
N ALA A 201 4.01 23.76 -11.11
CA ALA A 201 3.73 23.61 -9.69
C ALA A 201 4.06 22.21 -9.13
N ALA A 202 4.12 21.17 -9.97
CA ALA A 202 4.51 19.80 -9.57
C ALA A 202 5.99 19.47 -9.83
N TRP A 203 6.65 20.17 -10.77
CA TRP A 203 8.00 19.86 -11.25
C TRP A 203 9.08 20.68 -10.54
N ARG A 204 8.75 21.86 -9.99
CA ARG A 204 9.65 22.64 -9.12
C ARG A 204 9.13 22.94 -7.72
N LYS A 205 8.07 22.25 -7.33
CA LYS A 205 7.84 21.92 -5.93
C LYS A 205 7.96 20.40 -5.83
N LYS A 206 9.15 19.96 -5.45
CA LYS A 206 9.20 19.17 -4.22
C LYS A 206 8.67 20.09 -3.10
N GLN A 207 7.39 20.44 -3.16
CA GLN A 207 6.60 20.14 -2.01
C GLN A 207 6.89 18.65 -1.89
N ASN A 208 7.80 18.31 -0.95
CA ASN A 208 7.46 17.24 -0.02
C ASN A 208 5.95 17.28 -0.02
N ARG A 209 5.29 16.27 -0.59
CA ARG A 209 3.89 16.08 -0.28
C ARG A 209 3.96 16.15 1.22
N HIS A 210 3.63 17.30 1.82
CA HIS A 210 3.42 17.42 3.22
C HIS A 210 2.36 16.38 3.33
N SER A 211 2.80 15.23 3.84
CA SER A 211 1.98 14.08 4.04
C SER A 211 0.91 14.67 4.94
N ARG A 212 -0.20 15.14 4.35
CA ARG A 212 -1.39 15.40 5.11
C ARG A 212 -1.58 14.06 5.80
N PRO A 213 -1.47 13.98 7.13
CA PRO A 213 -1.47 12.70 7.83
C PRO A 213 -2.85 12.08 7.63
N ARG A 214 -3.02 11.31 6.55
CA ARG A 214 -4.28 10.74 6.09
C ARG A 214 -4.40 9.26 6.44
N PHE A 215 -3.68 8.81 7.47
CA PHE A 215 -3.84 7.44 7.96
C PHE A 215 -4.41 7.31 9.37
N ILE A 216 -4.89 8.40 9.99
CA ILE A 216 -5.78 8.26 11.15
C ILE A 216 -7.15 7.83 10.62
N PRO A 217 -7.65 6.62 10.95
CA PRO A 217 -8.99 6.21 10.53
C PRO A 217 -10.03 7.20 11.06
N LEU A 218 -11.03 7.58 10.24
CA LEU A 218 -12.09 8.51 10.66
C LEU A 218 -12.83 8.03 11.92
N SER A 219 -12.89 6.72 12.14
CA SER A 219 -13.42 6.12 13.38
C SER A 219 -12.67 6.54 14.64
N LEU A 220 -11.37 6.86 14.57
CA LEU A 220 -10.59 7.37 15.71
C LEU A 220 -10.91 8.85 16.00
N LEU A 221 -11.45 9.58 15.03
CA LEU A 221 -11.86 10.98 15.14
C LEU A 221 -13.33 11.14 15.55
N GLN A 222 -14.03 10.03 15.80
CA GLN A 222 -15.39 10.07 16.32
C GLN A 222 -15.44 10.63 17.77
N ASP A 223 -16.65 10.81 18.27
CA ASP A 223 -16.92 11.15 19.67
C ASP A 223 -16.11 10.24 20.60
N SER A 224 -15.34 10.84 21.50
CA SER A 224 -14.52 10.12 22.49
C SER A 224 -15.32 9.10 23.26
N ASN A 225 -16.58 9.41 23.57
CA ASN A 225 -17.43 8.55 24.41
C ASN A 225 -17.79 7.21 23.73
N ARG A 226 -17.47 7.06 22.44
CA ARG A 226 -17.62 5.83 21.65
C ARG A 226 -16.33 5.04 21.50
N LEU A 227 -15.20 5.57 21.96
CA LEU A 227 -13.90 4.94 21.84
C LEU A 227 -13.59 4.19 23.13
N VAL A 228 -13.40 2.87 23.01
CA VAL A 228 -13.05 1.99 24.13
C VAL A 228 -11.65 1.47 23.87
N ILE A 229 -10.69 1.79 24.74
CA ILE A 229 -9.31 1.33 24.63
C ILE A 229 -9.14 0.14 25.56
N ALA A 230 -8.64 -0.99 25.05
CA ALA A 230 -8.48 -2.21 25.83
C ALA A 230 -7.11 -2.88 25.67
N TYR A 231 -6.68 -3.54 26.74
CA TYR A 231 -5.51 -4.40 26.76
C TYR A 231 -5.81 -5.68 27.53
N GLY A 232 -5.37 -6.81 26.97
CA GLY A 232 -5.57 -8.14 27.52
C GLY A 232 -4.26 -8.91 27.54
N GLU A 233 -4.00 -9.56 28.67
CA GLU A 233 -2.82 -10.40 28.92
C GLU A 233 -3.23 -11.86 28.91
N ALA A 234 -2.35 -12.74 28.45
CA ALA A 234 -2.54 -14.17 28.42
C ALA A 234 -1.20 -14.88 28.57
N THR A 235 -1.18 -16.13 29.01
CA THR A 235 0.07 -16.90 29.12
C THR A 235 0.58 -17.32 27.74
N PRO A 236 1.91 -17.26 27.51
CA PRO A 236 2.51 -17.83 26.31
C PRO A 236 2.18 -19.32 26.19
N GLY A 237 1.83 -19.79 24.99
CA GLY A 237 1.75 -21.22 24.72
C GLY A 237 3.12 -21.88 24.78
N GLN A 238 3.22 -23.12 25.24
CA GLN A 238 4.47 -23.87 25.24
C GLN A 238 4.87 -24.25 23.81
N LEU A 239 6.13 -23.99 23.43
CA LEU A 239 6.67 -24.36 22.11
C LEU A 239 6.58 -25.89 21.91
N GLY A 240 5.93 -26.33 20.84
CA GLY A 240 5.86 -27.75 20.47
C GLY A 240 4.64 -28.53 20.98
N GLN A 241 3.75 -27.91 21.77
CA GLN A 241 2.43 -28.46 22.07
C GLN A 241 1.37 -27.75 21.22
N ASN A 242 0.37 -28.49 20.71
CA ASN A 242 -0.83 -27.90 20.09
C ASN A 242 -1.53 -27.09 21.18
N VAL A 243 -1.31 -25.79 21.20
CA VAL A 243 -1.79 -24.89 22.25
C VAL A 243 -3.32 -24.88 22.23
N GLU A 244 -3.92 -25.39 23.30
CA GLU A 244 -5.28 -25.05 23.73
C GLU A 244 -5.45 -23.52 23.64
N VAL A 245 -6.56 -23.08 23.07
CA VAL A 245 -6.86 -21.67 22.81
C VAL A 245 -6.58 -20.82 24.08
N SER A 246 -5.54 -19.97 24.03
CA SER A 246 -5.09 -19.21 25.21
C SER A 246 -6.17 -18.22 25.67
N LEU A 247 -6.65 -18.39 26.90
CA LEU A 247 -7.65 -17.52 27.52
C LEU A 247 -7.01 -16.25 28.08
N PRO A 248 -7.73 -15.12 28.13
CA PRO A 248 -7.24 -13.95 28.82
C PRO A 248 -7.07 -14.25 30.32
N VAL A 249 -5.99 -13.74 30.90
CA VAL A 249 -5.64 -13.79 32.32
C VAL A 249 -6.08 -12.51 33.02
N ASN A 250 -5.76 -11.36 32.42
CA ASN A 250 -6.13 -10.04 32.92
C ASN A 250 -6.64 -9.21 31.74
N TRP A 251 -7.72 -8.47 31.95
CA TRP A 251 -8.33 -7.62 30.93
C TRP A 251 -8.71 -6.27 31.51
N VAL A 252 -8.19 -5.21 30.89
CA VAL A 252 -8.45 -3.83 31.27
C VAL A 252 -8.93 -3.06 30.07
N ALA A 253 -9.97 -2.24 30.24
CA ALA A 253 -10.45 -1.31 29.23
C ALA A 253 -10.92 0.01 29.84
N ARG A 254 -10.85 1.08 29.05
CA ARG A 254 -11.32 2.42 29.44
C ARG A 254 -12.07 3.07 28.29
N ARG A 255 -13.18 3.71 28.60
CA ARG A 255 -13.92 4.54 27.64
C ARG A 255 -13.39 5.96 27.65
N LEU A 256 -12.97 6.44 26.49
CA LEU A 256 -12.37 7.76 26.34
C LEU A 256 -13.41 8.86 26.63
N GLY A 257 -12.96 9.99 27.19
CA GLY A 257 -13.84 11.11 27.53
C GLY A 257 -14.73 10.88 28.75
N THR A 258 -14.59 9.75 29.45
CA THR A 258 -15.36 9.39 30.66
C THR A 258 -14.46 8.77 31.72
N SER A 259 -14.97 8.62 32.95
CA SER A 259 -14.31 7.85 34.02
C SER A 259 -14.65 6.35 34.00
N GLU A 260 -15.38 5.89 32.98
CA GLU A 260 -15.86 4.51 32.88
C GLU A 260 -14.70 3.56 32.55
N GLN A 261 -14.53 2.54 33.39
CA GLN A 261 -13.46 1.55 33.30
C GLN A 261 -14.02 0.14 33.45
N PHE A 262 -13.34 -0.81 32.83
CA PHE A 262 -13.57 -2.24 32.97
C PHE A 262 -12.25 -2.89 33.33
N SER A 263 -12.22 -3.69 34.40
CA SER A 263 -11.00 -4.37 34.83
C SER A 263 -11.38 -5.67 35.52
N CYS A 264 -10.75 -6.77 35.13
CA CYS A 264 -10.92 -8.05 35.82
C CYS A 264 -9.76 -9.02 35.53
N CYS A 265 -9.44 -9.83 36.55
CA CYS A 265 -8.68 -11.07 36.39
C CYS A 265 -9.65 -12.22 36.12
N LEU A 266 -9.28 -13.14 35.24
CA LEU A 266 -10.10 -14.30 34.89
C LEU A 266 -9.56 -15.57 35.53
N ARG A 267 -10.47 -16.43 35.99
CA ARG A 267 -10.12 -17.74 36.55
C ARG A 267 -9.44 -18.61 35.49
N GLN A 268 -8.24 -19.10 35.81
CA GLN A 268 -7.46 -19.94 34.91
C GLN A 268 -7.71 -21.43 35.17
N PRO A 269 -7.72 -22.27 34.12
CA PRO A 269 -7.92 -23.71 34.26
C PRO A 269 -6.75 -24.39 34.98
N HIS A 270 -5.56 -23.80 34.89
CA HIS A 270 -4.34 -24.27 35.54
C HIS A 270 -3.66 -23.12 36.29
N PRO A 271 -2.94 -23.42 37.38
CA PRO A 271 -2.14 -22.42 38.08
C PRO A 271 -1.15 -21.73 37.14
N LEU A 272 -1.05 -20.41 37.27
CA LEU A 272 -0.12 -19.61 36.50
C LEU A 272 1.30 -19.75 37.05
N ALA A 273 2.28 -19.81 36.15
CA ALA A 273 3.69 -19.83 36.54
C ALA A 273 4.09 -18.48 37.14
N THR A 274 4.95 -18.49 38.17
CA THR A 274 5.39 -17.29 38.90
C THR A 274 5.98 -16.23 37.98
N ASN A 275 6.79 -16.63 36.99
CA ASN A 275 7.38 -15.72 36.01
C ASN A 275 6.33 -15.03 35.12
N ALA A 276 5.19 -15.68 34.85
CA ALA A 276 4.09 -15.07 34.08
C ALA A 276 3.36 -14.03 34.92
N LEU A 277 3.13 -14.31 36.22
CA LEU A 277 2.56 -13.35 37.18
C LEU A 277 3.46 -12.13 37.38
N GLU A 278 4.76 -12.34 37.59
CA GLU A 278 5.76 -11.27 37.69
C GLU A 278 5.80 -10.40 36.42
N HIS A 279 5.74 -11.02 35.24
CA HIS A 279 5.70 -10.28 33.97
C HIS A 279 4.44 -9.41 33.84
N MET A 280 3.28 -9.91 34.25
CA MET A 280 2.01 -9.17 34.24
C MET A 280 1.89 -8.18 35.42
N ARG A 281 2.83 -8.23 36.37
CA ARG A 281 2.80 -7.51 37.65
C ARG A 281 1.51 -7.82 38.42
N LEU A 282 1.19 -9.10 38.53
CA LEU A 282 0.06 -9.62 39.28
C LEU A 282 0.56 -10.51 40.41
N SER A 283 -0.23 -10.57 41.47
CA SER A 283 -0.07 -11.44 42.63
C SER A 283 -1.20 -12.47 42.67
N ASN A 284 -1.11 -13.45 43.56
CA ASN A 284 -2.22 -14.39 43.77
C ASN A 284 -3.45 -13.70 44.40
N GLU A 285 -3.25 -12.58 45.10
CA GLU A 285 -4.35 -11.83 45.73
C GLU A 285 -5.26 -11.19 44.68
N ASP A 286 -4.71 -10.81 43.52
CA ASP A 286 -5.48 -10.26 42.38
C ASP A 286 -6.47 -11.26 41.76
N PHE A 287 -6.35 -12.55 42.10
CA PHE A 287 -7.26 -13.60 41.66
C PHE A 287 -8.32 -13.99 42.71
N SER A 288 -8.33 -13.34 43.88
CA SER A 288 -9.34 -13.57 44.92
C SER A 288 -10.76 -13.35 44.40
N ASP A 289 -10.95 -12.30 43.59
CA ASP A 289 -12.21 -11.95 42.91
C ASP A 289 -12.20 -12.32 41.41
N ALA A 290 -11.40 -13.33 41.01
CA ALA A 290 -11.30 -13.70 39.61
C ALA A 290 -12.64 -14.23 39.04
N VAL A 291 -13.06 -13.62 37.93
CA VAL A 291 -14.36 -13.90 37.30
C VAL A 291 -14.31 -15.16 36.44
N SER A 292 -15.45 -15.83 36.27
CA SER A 292 -15.55 -16.93 35.32
C SER A 292 -15.57 -16.39 33.88
N PRO A 293 -15.27 -17.23 32.87
CA PRO A 293 -15.43 -16.84 31.46
C PRO A 293 -16.84 -16.38 31.08
N GLN A 294 -17.88 -16.91 31.76
CA GLN A 294 -19.26 -16.48 31.52
C GLN A 294 -19.50 -15.09 32.09
N ASP A 295 -19.10 -14.84 33.35
CA ASP A 295 -19.26 -13.54 34.00
C ASP A 295 -18.49 -12.44 33.26
N PHE A 296 -17.31 -12.78 32.70
CA PHE A 296 -16.56 -11.90 31.81
C PHE A 296 -17.39 -11.50 30.59
N ARG A 297 -17.98 -12.47 29.88
CA ARG A 297 -18.80 -12.20 28.68
C ARG A 297 -19.99 -11.30 29.01
N ASP A 298 -20.68 -11.61 30.09
CA ASP A 298 -21.88 -10.87 30.49
C ASP A 298 -21.51 -9.42 30.87
N SER A 299 -20.50 -9.25 31.71
CA SER A 299 -20.02 -7.92 32.13
C SER A 299 -19.43 -7.13 30.96
N TRP A 300 -18.70 -7.78 30.05
CA TRP A 300 -18.13 -7.14 28.86
C TRP A 300 -19.21 -6.65 27.90
N SER A 301 -20.24 -7.46 27.66
CA SER A 301 -21.38 -7.06 26.81
C SER A 301 -22.17 -5.90 27.42
N HIS A 302 -22.25 -5.82 28.75
CA HIS A 302 -22.90 -4.71 29.45
C HIS A 302 -22.08 -3.42 29.40
N PHE A 303 -20.76 -3.53 29.46
CA PHE A 303 -19.84 -2.40 29.36
C PHE A 303 -19.82 -1.78 27.96
N LEU A 304 -19.92 -2.61 26.91
CA LEU A 304 -19.97 -2.15 25.53
C LEU A 304 -21.32 -1.54 25.16
N ARG A 305 -21.29 -0.47 24.35
CA ARG A 305 -22.48 0.17 23.78
C ARG A 305 -22.60 -0.12 22.30
N ARG A 306 -23.83 -0.04 21.80
CA ARG A 306 -24.12 -0.13 20.37
C ARG A 306 -23.36 0.97 19.62
N ASN A 307 -22.46 0.55 18.73
CA ASN A 307 -21.56 1.39 17.93
C ASN A 307 -20.28 1.90 18.63
N ASP A 308 -19.88 1.29 19.74
CA ASP A 308 -18.53 1.47 20.26
C ASP A 308 -17.47 0.98 19.26
N VAL A 309 -16.35 1.69 19.22
CA VAL A 309 -15.15 1.30 18.48
C VAL A 309 -14.10 0.89 19.52
N LEU A 310 -13.76 -0.39 19.52
CA LEU A 310 -12.70 -0.93 20.34
C LEU A 310 -11.35 -0.60 19.72
N ILE A 311 -10.40 -0.18 20.54
CA ILE A 311 -9.04 0.16 20.14
C ILE A 311 -8.10 -0.72 20.94
N VAL A 312 -7.29 -1.50 20.25
CA VAL A 312 -6.26 -2.34 20.86
C VAL A 312 -4.90 -2.00 20.26
N TYR A 313 -3.82 -2.20 21.03
CA TYR A 313 -2.49 -1.98 20.49
C TYR A 313 -2.09 -3.04 19.45
N HIS A 314 -2.39 -4.31 19.71
CA HIS A 314 -1.98 -5.45 18.87
C HIS A 314 -3.17 -6.38 18.56
N GLN A 315 -3.18 -6.98 17.36
CA GLN A 315 -4.24 -7.90 16.92
C GLN A 315 -4.43 -9.10 17.87
N ARG A 316 -3.35 -9.56 18.52
CA ARG A 316 -3.39 -10.66 19.49
C ARG A 316 -4.31 -10.38 20.67
N THR A 317 -4.39 -9.13 21.14
CA THR A 317 -5.31 -8.74 22.21
C THR A 317 -6.77 -8.92 21.78
N TYR A 318 -7.11 -8.50 20.56
CA TYR A 318 -8.46 -8.69 20.02
C TYR A 318 -8.81 -10.18 19.84
N GLN A 319 -7.83 -11.02 19.50
CA GLN A 319 -8.04 -12.48 19.39
C GLN A 319 -8.43 -13.13 20.73
N LEU A 320 -8.04 -12.57 21.89
CA LEU A 320 -8.43 -13.10 23.19
C LEU A 320 -9.95 -13.02 23.43
N LEU A 321 -10.64 -12.00 22.90
CA LEU A 321 -12.11 -11.92 22.96
C LEU A 321 -12.75 -13.07 22.19
N ARG A 322 -12.21 -13.41 21.02
CA ARG A 322 -12.66 -14.56 20.24
C ARG A 322 -12.43 -15.88 20.99
N ASN A 323 -11.28 -16.00 21.64
CA ASN A 323 -10.88 -17.20 22.39
C ASN A 323 -11.84 -17.51 23.55
N ILE A 324 -12.40 -16.48 24.19
CA ILE A 324 -13.38 -16.62 25.27
C ILE A 324 -14.84 -16.48 24.81
N ALA A 325 -15.07 -16.43 23.50
CA ALA A 325 -16.39 -16.23 22.88
C ALA A 325 -17.13 -14.97 23.36
N ALA A 326 -16.40 -13.89 23.65
CA ALA A 326 -16.96 -12.60 24.03
C ALA A 326 -17.38 -11.76 22.81
N GLU A 327 -18.21 -10.75 23.07
CA GLU A 327 -18.65 -9.78 22.05
C GLU A 327 -17.45 -9.05 21.42
N GLN A 328 -17.47 -8.96 20.09
CA GLN A 328 -16.41 -8.41 19.26
C GLN A 328 -16.94 -7.17 18.51
N PRO A 329 -16.83 -5.97 19.08
CA PRO A 329 -17.19 -4.74 18.38
C PRO A 329 -16.21 -4.45 17.23
N GLN A 330 -16.51 -3.41 16.45
CA GLN A 330 -15.59 -2.87 15.45
C GLN A 330 -14.25 -2.53 16.13
N CYS A 331 -13.15 -2.99 15.57
CA CYS A 331 -11.83 -2.89 16.20
C CYS A 331 -10.84 -2.10 15.34
N LEU A 332 -10.08 -1.20 15.97
CA LEU A 332 -8.91 -0.53 15.42
C LEU A 332 -7.64 -1.02 16.11
N VAL A 333 -6.64 -1.39 15.31
CA VAL A 333 -5.34 -1.84 15.82
C VAL A 333 -4.33 -0.72 15.68
N LEU A 334 -3.90 -0.13 16.81
CA LEU A 334 -2.99 1.01 16.83
C LEU A 334 -1.67 0.71 16.14
N LYS A 335 -1.03 -0.45 16.39
CA LYS A 335 0.23 -0.82 15.74
C LYS A 335 0.14 -0.80 14.21
N SER A 336 -1.02 -1.12 13.63
CA SER A 336 -1.25 -1.09 12.18
C SER A 336 -1.43 0.33 11.63
N ILE A 337 -1.81 1.29 12.47
CA ILE A 337 -1.85 2.71 12.14
C ILE A 337 -0.39 3.23 12.08
N PHE A 338 0.44 2.89 13.07
CA PHE A 338 1.83 3.34 13.15
C PHE A 338 2.79 2.66 12.18
N GLY A 339 2.67 1.35 11.98
CA GLY A 339 3.55 0.58 11.10
C GLY A 339 3.52 1.01 9.63
N LYS A 340 2.57 1.86 9.24
CA LYS A 340 2.49 2.46 7.89
C LYS A 340 3.33 3.73 7.73
N TRP A 341 3.71 4.43 8.81
CA TRP A 341 4.40 5.73 8.75
C TRP A 341 5.58 5.88 9.71
N ARG A 342 5.81 4.92 10.62
CA ARG A 342 6.93 4.90 11.57
C ARG A 342 7.58 3.52 11.51
N THR A 343 8.88 3.50 11.26
CA THR A 343 9.73 2.31 11.27
C THR A 343 10.82 2.47 12.32
N GLY A 344 11.24 1.38 12.96
CA GLY A 344 12.41 1.39 13.86
C GLY A 344 12.13 1.73 15.32
N PHE A 345 10.91 1.53 15.81
CA PHE A 345 10.63 1.48 17.25
C PHE A 345 10.35 0.03 17.68
N HIS A 346 10.79 -0.32 18.88
CA HIS A 346 10.71 -1.66 19.46
C HIS A 346 9.67 -1.77 20.59
N SER A 347 9.16 -0.63 21.10
CA SER A 347 8.17 -0.58 22.18
C SER A 347 7.16 0.57 22.01
N VAL A 348 6.07 0.56 22.79
CA VAL A 348 5.05 1.64 22.79
C VAL A 348 5.65 2.91 23.42
N GLU A 349 6.48 2.73 24.42
CA GLU A 349 7.17 3.75 25.17
C GLU A 349 8.16 4.51 24.28
N GLU A 350 8.93 3.79 23.46
CA GLU A 350 9.81 4.39 22.45
C GLU A 350 9.01 5.15 21.38
N LEU A 351 7.86 4.62 20.96
CA LEU A 351 6.96 5.34 20.06
C LEU A 351 6.43 6.64 20.69
N MET A 352 6.04 6.62 21.96
CA MET A 352 5.57 7.83 22.65
C MET A 352 6.68 8.88 22.78
N GLN A 353 7.91 8.47 23.05
CA GLN A 353 9.07 9.37 23.04
C GLN A 353 9.31 9.98 21.66
N ILE A 354 9.21 9.18 20.58
CA ILE A 354 9.34 9.66 19.20
C ILE A 354 8.24 10.67 18.85
N GLU A 355 7.00 10.43 19.28
CA GLU A 355 5.87 11.34 19.04
C GLU A 355 5.80 12.51 20.04
N GLY A 356 6.74 12.61 21.00
CA GLY A 356 6.75 13.67 22.01
C GLY A 356 5.58 13.61 23.00
N VAL A 357 4.97 12.45 23.18
CA VAL A 357 3.88 12.23 24.14
C VAL A 357 4.47 11.99 25.52
N PRO A 358 4.12 12.79 26.54
CA PRO A 358 4.60 12.55 27.90
C PRO A 358 4.10 11.18 28.37
N LEU A 359 5.00 10.39 28.95
CA LEU A 359 4.63 9.13 29.58
C LEU A 359 3.72 9.43 30.80
N PRO A 360 2.58 8.74 30.96
CA PRO A 360 1.75 8.86 32.14
C PRO A 360 2.55 8.58 33.41
N ILE A 361 2.26 9.32 34.49
CA ILE A 361 2.87 9.06 35.81
C ILE A 361 2.37 7.70 36.29
N GLU A 362 3.30 6.82 36.67
CA GLU A 362 3.03 5.46 37.15
C GLU A 362 2.18 5.47 38.44
N ALA A 363 0.87 5.38 38.31
CA ALA A 363 -0.05 5.01 39.38
C ALA A 363 -0.38 3.52 39.21
N GLU A 364 0.53 2.64 39.60
CA GLU A 364 0.48 1.24 39.16
C GLU A 364 -0.52 0.37 39.95
N THR A 365 -1.31 -0.41 39.21
CA THR A 365 -2.09 -1.56 39.72
C THR A 365 -1.76 -2.86 38.95
N SER A 366 -1.53 -2.82 37.64
CA SER A 366 -0.96 -3.95 36.87
C SER A 366 -0.33 -3.49 35.55
N ARG A 367 0.40 -4.38 34.87
CA ARG A 367 0.95 -4.10 33.53
C ARG A 367 -0.15 -3.80 32.50
N ALA A 368 -1.30 -4.46 32.58
CA ALA A 368 -2.44 -4.17 31.69
C ALA A 368 -2.96 -2.74 31.85
N HIS A 369 -3.07 -2.22 33.08
CA HIS A 369 -3.46 -0.82 33.34
C HIS A 369 -2.46 0.15 32.72
N GLN A 370 -1.16 -0.07 32.94
CA GLN A 370 -0.11 0.74 32.33
C GLN A 370 -0.22 0.76 30.80
N ARG A 371 -0.48 -0.39 30.18
CA ARG A 371 -0.61 -0.49 28.71
C ARG A 371 -1.85 0.23 28.18
N VAL A 372 -2.96 0.22 28.91
CA VAL A 372 -4.15 1.01 28.57
C VAL A 372 -3.85 2.51 28.71
N ASP A 373 -3.18 2.94 29.77
CA ASP A 373 -2.84 4.36 29.98
C ASP A 373 -1.93 4.90 28.87
N LEU A 374 -0.91 4.14 28.46
CA LEU A 374 -0.04 4.48 27.33
C LEU A 374 -0.86 4.58 26.01
N ALA A 375 -1.77 3.63 25.77
CA ALA A 375 -2.62 3.64 24.59
C ALA A 375 -3.63 4.80 24.59
N VAL A 376 -4.17 5.17 25.76
CA VAL A 376 -5.04 6.35 25.95
C VAL A 376 -4.29 7.62 25.58
N ALA A 377 -3.13 7.86 26.20
CA ALA A 377 -2.33 9.05 25.93
C ALA A 377 -1.95 9.17 24.44
N LEU A 378 -1.61 8.04 23.81
CA LEU A 378 -1.27 7.99 22.39
C LEU A 378 -2.49 8.30 21.49
N VAL A 379 -3.67 7.75 21.81
CA VAL A 379 -4.91 8.02 21.05
C VAL A 379 -5.35 9.47 21.21
N GLU A 380 -5.28 10.03 22.42
CA GLU A 380 -5.58 11.44 22.66
C GLU A 380 -4.62 12.36 21.91
N HIS A 381 -3.32 12.04 21.93
CA HIS A 381 -2.33 12.77 21.15
C HIS A 381 -2.66 12.76 19.65
N LEU A 382 -2.92 11.58 19.07
CA LEU A 382 -3.31 11.45 17.66
C LEU A 382 -4.57 12.27 17.30
N ARG A 383 -5.52 12.43 18.24
CA ARG A 383 -6.76 13.17 18.04
C ARG A 383 -6.56 14.69 18.07
N VAL A 384 -5.62 15.20 18.88
CA VAL A 384 -5.36 16.63 19.06
C VAL A 384 -4.25 17.14 18.12
N GLN A 385 -3.18 16.38 17.99
CA GLN A 385 -2.02 16.66 17.14
C GLN A 385 -1.83 15.48 16.19
N PRO A 386 -2.50 15.47 15.03
CA PRO A 386 -2.23 14.45 14.03
C PRO A 386 -0.74 14.52 13.63
N PRO A 387 -0.08 13.37 13.38
CA PRO A 387 1.38 13.29 13.34
C PRO A 387 1.98 14.31 12.37
N ASP A 388 2.96 15.04 12.87
CA ASP A 388 3.55 16.18 12.18
C ASP A 388 4.44 15.71 11.02
N SER A 389 4.22 16.24 9.82
CA SER A 389 4.85 15.78 8.57
C SER A 389 6.37 15.99 8.49
N SER A 390 6.98 16.56 9.53
CA SER A 390 8.36 17.06 9.60
C SER A 390 9.37 16.07 10.19
N SER A 391 8.93 15.02 10.89
CA SER A 391 9.82 14.12 11.66
C SER A 391 10.19 12.80 10.94
N ILE A 392 9.90 12.70 9.64
CA ILE A 392 10.18 11.48 8.83
C ILE A 392 11.43 11.65 7.94
N ASP A 393 11.95 12.87 7.78
CA ASP A 393 13.07 13.17 6.85
C ASP A 393 14.48 13.01 7.46
N SER A 394 14.61 12.38 8.64
CA SER A 394 15.91 12.11 9.26
C SER A 394 16.07 10.64 9.64
N ARG A 395 16.18 9.75 8.64
CA ARG A 395 16.98 8.51 8.68
C ARG A 395 17.01 7.81 7.33
#